data_AF-A0A0C3B100-F1
#
_entry.id   AF-A0A0C3B100-F1
#
_cell.length_a   1.000
_cell.length_b   1.000
_cell.length_c   1.000
_cell.angle_alpha   90.00
_cell.angle_beta   90.00
_cell.angle_gamma   90.00
#
_symmetry.space_group_name_H-M   'P 1'
#
loop_
_entity.id
_entity.type
_entity.pdbx_description
1 polymer ?
#
loop_
_entity_poly.entity_id
_entity_poly.type
_entity_poly.pdbx_seq_one_letter_code
_entity_poly.pdbx_strand_id
1 'polypeptide(L)'
;GVVNLSPGWFEVGHDICHGPDDTLCESASLKLANMAKGGHAWLTAIGESAALLSSVLRVIHPNLYAMARRSMNEMFTHENLADVLQMWMSVFNGVSVICNWETPVHRDNYSSSEWYDMLTTIGPYESAIFELPGVGLRFRYPSGTVIGLCGRVLRHGVLEARGERICLAYYMRKNVQDRLTTSMASWNSRNAYI
;
A
#
# COMPACT_ATOMS: atom_id res chain seq x y z
N GLY A 1 16.82 -3.10 1.75
CA GLY A 1 16.09 -3.25 3.03
C GLY A 1 14.60 -2.98 2.82
N VAL A 2 13.73 -3.54 3.65
CA VAL A 2 12.28 -3.34 3.56
C VAL A 2 11.71 -2.96 4.92
N VAL A 3 10.87 -1.93 4.97
CA VAL A 3 10.06 -1.58 6.13
C VAL A 3 8.59 -1.54 5.70
N ASN A 4 7.74 -2.20 6.46
CA ASN A 4 6.29 -2.16 6.27
C ASN A 4 5.68 -1.27 7.34
N LEU A 5 4.80 -0.37 6.93
CA LEU A 5 4.10 0.57 7.78
C LEU A 5 2.59 0.45 7.53
N SER A 6 1.82 0.53 8.59
CA SER A 6 0.36 0.48 8.59
C SER A 6 -0.15 1.28 9.79
N PRO A 7 -1.22 2.09 9.61
CA PRO A 7 -1.88 2.76 10.72
C PRO A 7 -2.73 1.78 11.53
N GLY A 8 -3.06 0.61 11.00
CA GLY A 8 -3.91 -0.37 11.67
C GLY A 8 -3.94 -1.70 10.91
N TRP A 9 -3.25 -2.69 11.45
CA TRP A 9 -3.27 -4.08 10.95
C TRP A 9 -3.18 -5.08 12.10
N PHE A 10 -3.39 -6.35 11.78
CA PHE A 10 -3.20 -7.45 12.73
C PHE A 10 -1.71 -7.75 12.93
N GLU A 11 -1.35 -8.21 14.13
CA GLU A 11 0.02 -8.61 14.44
C GLU A 11 0.51 -9.74 13.52
N VAL A 12 1.84 -9.80 13.31
CA VAL A 12 2.46 -10.77 12.40
C VAL A 12 2.17 -12.19 12.87
N GLY A 13 1.59 -13.01 11.99
CA GLY A 13 1.17 -14.39 12.31
C GLY A 13 -0.32 -14.53 12.63
N HIS A 14 -1.04 -13.42 12.82
CA HIS A 14 -2.50 -13.41 12.96
C HIS A 14 -3.14 -13.08 11.60
N ASP A 15 -3.11 -14.06 10.68
CA ASP A 15 -3.80 -13.94 9.39
C ASP A 15 -5.33 -14.04 9.51
N ILE A 16 -5.80 -14.49 10.67
CA ILE A 16 -7.21 -14.71 10.98
C ILE A 16 -7.56 -13.93 12.24
N CYS A 17 -8.62 -13.14 12.14
CA CYS A 17 -9.36 -12.57 13.25
C CYS A 17 -9.89 -13.73 14.12
N HIS A 18 -9.19 -14.09 15.19
CA HIS A 18 -9.55 -15.13 16.16
C HIS A 18 -10.74 -14.74 17.03
N GLY A 19 -11.17 -13.47 16.97
CA GLY A 19 -12.36 -12.99 17.67
C GLY A 19 -12.47 -11.46 17.66
N PRO A 20 -13.50 -10.91 18.31
CA PRO A 20 -13.66 -9.46 18.50
C PRO A 20 -12.51 -8.82 19.28
N ASP A 21 -11.72 -9.61 20.01
CA ASP A 21 -10.61 -9.15 20.84
C ASP A 21 -9.34 -8.82 20.04
N ASP A 22 -9.22 -9.33 18.81
CA ASP A 22 -8.09 -9.00 17.93
C ASP A 22 -8.22 -7.56 17.46
N THR A 23 -7.43 -6.70 18.08
CA THR A 23 -7.44 -5.26 17.83
C THR A 23 -6.48 -4.91 16.71
N LEU A 24 -6.89 -3.97 15.85
CA LEU A 24 -5.97 -3.39 14.86
C LEU A 24 -4.95 -2.53 15.61
N CYS A 25 -3.68 -2.76 15.31
CA CYS A 25 -2.57 -2.04 15.92
C CYS A 25 -1.75 -1.32 14.85
N GLU A 26 -1.21 -0.17 15.19
CA GLU A 26 -0.24 0.53 14.37
C GLU A 26 1.09 -0.23 14.31
N SER A 27 1.83 -0.02 13.23
CA SER A 27 3.18 -0.58 13.11
C SER A 27 4.08 -0.11 14.25
N ALA A 28 4.98 -0.97 14.73
CA ALA A 28 5.84 -0.67 15.87
C ALA A 28 6.63 0.64 15.72
N SER A 29 7.11 0.94 14.50
CA SER A 29 7.80 2.19 14.14
C SER A 29 6.93 3.45 14.20
N LEU A 30 5.61 3.28 14.26
CA LEU A 30 4.60 4.34 14.33
C LEU A 30 4.00 4.49 15.73
N LYS A 31 4.36 3.62 16.69
CA LYS A 31 3.98 3.79 18.09
C LYS A 31 4.58 5.09 18.64
N LEU A 32 3.85 5.80 19.48
CA LEU A 32 4.31 7.04 20.11
C LEU A 32 5.63 6.84 20.89
N ALA A 33 5.79 5.69 21.56
CA ALA A 33 7.02 5.31 22.25
C ALA A 33 8.26 5.24 21.33
N ASN A 34 8.07 5.15 20.00
CA ASN A 34 9.10 5.10 18.99
C ASN A 34 9.17 6.37 18.13
N MET A 35 8.53 7.48 18.54
CA MET A 35 8.47 8.73 17.77
C MET A 35 9.86 9.24 17.32
N ALA A 36 10.88 9.10 18.18
CA ALA A 36 12.26 9.50 17.88
C ALA A 36 12.97 8.65 16.80
N LYS A 37 12.37 7.53 16.35
CA LYS A 37 12.94 6.62 15.34
C LYS A 37 12.62 7.02 13.90
N GLY A 38 12.02 8.18 13.68
CA GLY A 38 11.85 8.79 12.35
C GLY A 38 10.61 8.35 11.58
N GLY A 39 9.84 7.35 12.04
CA GLY A 39 8.62 6.91 11.35
C GLY A 39 7.57 8.01 11.22
N HIS A 40 7.37 8.80 12.27
CA HIS A 40 6.45 9.95 12.26
C HIS A 40 6.94 11.05 11.32
N ALA A 41 8.23 11.40 11.40
CA ALA A 41 8.83 12.40 10.51
C ALA A 41 8.70 12.00 9.03
N TRP A 42 8.90 10.71 8.72
CA TRP A 42 8.72 10.18 7.38
C TRP A 42 7.26 10.26 6.91
N LEU A 43 6.29 9.87 7.75
CA LEU A 43 4.86 9.99 7.42
C LEU A 43 4.46 11.42 7.10
N THR A 44 4.89 12.38 7.92
CA THR A 44 4.62 13.80 7.68
C THR A 44 5.25 14.26 6.36
N ALA A 45 6.50 13.88 6.09
CA ALA A 45 7.21 14.30 4.88
C ALA A 45 6.61 13.69 3.59
N ILE A 46 6.12 12.45 3.64
CA ILE A 46 5.54 11.76 2.47
C ILE A 46 4.05 12.04 2.28
N GLY A 47 3.40 12.76 3.21
CA GLY A 47 1.95 12.92 3.27
C GLY A 47 1.33 13.41 1.96
N GLU A 48 1.93 14.40 1.31
CA GLU A 48 1.44 14.92 0.03
C GLU A 48 1.53 13.87 -1.09
N SER A 49 2.63 13.12 -1.17
CA SER A 49 2.80 12.06 -2.17
C SER A 49 1.80 10.91 -1.94
N ALA A 50 1.53 10.57 -0.68
CA ALA A 50 0.54 9.57 -0.32
C ALA A 50 -0.90 10.00 -0.70
N ALA A 51 -1.23 11.28 -0.48
CA ALA A 51 -2.50 11.86 -0.88
C ALA A 51 -2.65 11.92 -2.41
N LEU A 52 -1.56 12.20 -3.13
CA LEU A 52 -1.52 12.19 -4.59
C LEU A 52 -1.80 10.79 -5.14
N LEU A 53 -1.15 9.75 -4.60
CA LEU A 53 -1.42 8.35 -5.01
C LEU A 53 -2.86 7.92 -4.72
N SER A 54 -3.41 8.35 -3.58
CA SER A 54 -4.82 8.15 -3.26
C SER A 54 -5.75 8.85 -4.28
N SER A 55 -5.36 10.03 -4.75
CA SER A 55 -6.10 10.78 -5.78
C SER A 55 -6.01 10.11 -7.15
N VAL A 56 -4.85 9.56 -7.52
CA VAL A 56 -4.71 8.73 -8.72
C VAL A 56 -5.65 7.53 -8.63
N LEU A 57 -5.68 6.82 -7.49
CA LEU A 57 -6.59 5.69 -7.29
C LEU A 57 -8.06 6.10 -7.48
N ARG A 58 -8.46 7.26 -6.97
CA ARG A 58 -9.82 7.78 -7.17
C ARG A 58 -10.19 7.90 -8.66
N VAL A 59 -9.23 8.21 -9.52
CA VAL A 59 -9.44 8.37 -10.95
C VAL A 59 -9.33 7.06 -11.72
N ILE A 60 -8.44 6.13 -11.33
CA ILE A 60 -8.23 4.89 -12.11
C ILE A 60 -9.06 3.71 -11.59
N HIS A 61 -9.59 3.81 -10.36
CA HIS A 61 -10.44 2.80 -9.76
C HIS A 61 -11.35 3.40 -8.64
N PRO A 62 -12.36 4.20 -9.00
CA PRO A 62 -13.16 4.99 -8.04
C PRO A 62 -13.89 4.13 -7.01
N ASN A 63 -14.38 2.94 -7.38
CA ASN A 63 -15.03 2.03 -6.44
C ASN A 63 -14.07 1.50 -5.37
N LEU A 64 -12.81 1.21 -5.76
CA LEU A 64 -11.78 0.78 -4.82
C LEU A 64 -11.38 1.92 -3.89
N TYR A 65 -11.23 3.13 -4.43
CA TYR A 65 -11.02 4.32 -3.61
C TYR A 65 -12.17 4.55 -2.61
N ALA A 66 -13.42 4.42 -3.04
CA ALA A 66 -14.59 4.61 -2.18
C ALA A 66 -14.63 3.56 -1.06
N MET A 67 -14.34 2.29 -1.36
CA MET A 67 -14.20 1.24 -0.35
C MET A 67 -13.08 1.60 0.64
N ALA A 68 -11.89 1.91 0.14
CA ALA A 68 -10.72 2.23 0.95
C ALA A 68 -10.97 3.41 1.89
N ARG A 69 -11.61 4.47 1.38
CA ARG A 69 -11.99 5.64 2.18
C ARG A 69 -12.99 5.30 3.29
N ARG A 70 -13.97 4.44 3.02
CA ARG A 70 -14.90 3.97 4.08
C ARG A 70 -14.14 3.23 5.17
N SER A 71 -13.22 2.35 4.78
CA SER A 71 -12.42 1.59 5.74
C SER A 71 -11.50 2.47 6.55
N MET A 72 -10.90 3.51 5.96
CA MET A 72 -10.13 4.49 6.72
C MET A 72 -11.03 5.26 7.72
N ASN A 73 -12.22 5.69 7.30
CA ASN A 73 -13.17 6.36 8.19
C ASN A 73 -13.62 5.45 9.35
N GLU A 74 -13.84 4.16 9.09
CA GLU A 74 -14.12 3.18 10.14
C GLU A 74 -12.90 3.01 11.05
N MET A 75 -11.68 2.96 10.50
CA MET A 75 -10.46 2.85 11.30
C MET A 75 -10.29 4.05 12.26
N PHE A 76 -10.75 5.25 11.89
CA PHE A 76 -10.75 6.43 12.77
C PHE A 76 -11.66 6.30 13.99
N THR A 77 -12.59 5.35 14.03
CA THR A 77 -13.41 5.09 15.24
C THR A 77 -12.64 4.33 16.32
N HIS A 78 -11.50 3.73 15.98
CA HIS A 78 -10.61 3.05 16.91
C HIS A 78 -9.72 4.05 17.64
N GLU A 79 -10.06 4.38 18.88
CA GLU A 79 -9.34 5.37 19.70
C GLU A 79 -7.84 5.10 19.80
N ASN A 80 -7.43 3.83 19.85
CA ASN A 80 -6.02 3.44 19.95
C ASN A 80 -5.19 3.78 18.70
N LEU A 81 -5.82 4.12 17.57
CA LEU A 81 -5.16 4.45 16.31
C LEU A 81 -5.22 5.95 15.96
N ALA A 82 -5.89 6.77 16.78
CA ALA A 82 -6.19 8.16 16.47
C ALA A 82 -4.93 8.98 16.14
N ASP A 83 -3.84 8.80 16.90
CA ASP A 83 -2.60 9.57 16.72
C ASP A 83 -1.92 9.27 15.38
N VAL A 84 -1.80 7.98 15.01
CA VAL A 84 -1.15 7.60 13.75
C VAL A 84 -2.01 7.99 12.55
N LEU A 85 -3.33 7.89 12.68
CA LEU A 85 -4.27 8.19 11.61
C LEU A 85 -4.31 9.68 11.27
N GLN A 86 -4.06 10.58 12.22
CA GLN A 86 -3.93 12.02 11.95
C GLN A 86 -2.79 12.36 10.98
N MET A 87 -1.73 11.54 10.93
CA MET A 87 -0.60 11.71 10.01
C MET A 87 -0.73 10.86 8.73
N TRP A 88 -1.66 9.91 8.70
CA TRP A 88 -1.78 8.95 7.62
C TRP A 88 -2.59 9.51 6.44
N MET A 89 -1.88 10.11 5.48
CA MET A 89 -2.51 10.79 4.33
C MET A 89 -2.85 9.88 3.15
N SER A 90 -2.99 8.55 3.37
CA SER A 90 -3.27 7.55 2.34
C SER A 90 -4.60 6.84 2.57
N VAL A 91 -5.32 6.50 1.50
CA VAL A 91 -6.48 5.57 1.61
C VAL A 91 -6.06 4.10 1.70
N PHE A 92 -4.81 3.80 1.38
CA PHE A 92 -4.24 2.46 1.55
C PHE A 92 -3.94 2.22 3.02
N ASN A 93 -4.18 1.00 3.51
CA ASN A 93 -3.91 0.64 4.90
C ASN A 93 -2.52 0.02 5.11
N GLY A 94 -1.68 0.00 4.07
CA GLY A 94 -0.29 -0.44 4.16
C GLY A 94 0.59 0.27 3.15
N VAL A 95 1.85 0.48 3.55
CA VAL A 95 2.93 0.89 2.65
C VAL A 95 4.20 0.09 2.96
N SER A 96 4.85 -0.43 1.93
CA SER A 96 6.21 -0.96 2.00
C SER A 96 7.19 0.06 1.45
N VAL A 97 8.20 0.40 2.23
CA VAL A 97 9.36 1.18 1.80
C VAL A 97 10.49 0.20 1.50
N ILE A 98 10.84 0.07 0.23
CA ILE A 98 11.80 -0.93 -0.28
C ILE A 98 13.01 -0.19 -0.85
N CYS A 99 14.16 -0.29 -0.18
CA CYS A 99 15.39 0.40 -0.58
C CYS A 99 16.41 -0.58 -1.19
N ASN A 100 16.93 -0.24 -2.38
CA ASN A 100 18.01 -0.94 -3.11
C ASN A 100 17.84 -2.46 -3.13
N TRP A 101 16.62 -2.92 -3.36
CA TRP A 101 16.31 -4.35 -3.36
C TRP A 101 15.77 -4.76 -4.72
N GLU A 102 16.39 -5.74 -5.35
CA GLU A 102 15.73 -6.50 -6.41
C GLU A 102 14.47 -7.13 -5.82
N THR A 103 13.37 -7.06 -6.56
CA THR A 103 12.11 -7.71 -6.15
C THR A 103 11.89 -8.90 -7.05
N PRO A 104 12.16 -10.13 -6.57
CA PRO A 104 11.93 -11.34 -7.36
C PRO A 104 10.48 -11.42 -7.85
N VAL A 105 10.28 -12.09 -8.98
CA VAL A 105 8.95 -12.27 -9.55
C VAL A 105 8.03 -13.01 -8.58
N HIS A 106 6.95 -12.35 -8.15
CA HIS A 106 5.98 -12.90 -7.21
C HIS A 106 4.54 -12.46 -7.52
N ARG A 107 3.60 -12.88 -6.67
CA ARG A 107 2.23 -12.37 -6.58
C ARG A 107 1.98 -11.95 -5.14
N ASP A 108 1.08 -11.00 -4.96
CA ASP A 108 0.67 -10.58 -3.62
C ASP A 108 -0.34 -11.56 -3.02
N ASN A 109 -0.01 -12.07 -1.83
CA ASN A 109 -0.79 -13.13 -1.19
C ASN A 109 -1.93 -12.61 -0.31
N TYR A 110 -1.88 -11.34 0.11
CA TYR A 110 -2.78 -10.79 1.15
C TYR A 110 -3.75 -9.72 0.63
N SER A 111 -3.78 -9.45 -0.68
CA SER A 111 -4.72 -8.52 -1.34
C SER A 111 -5.92 -9.29 -1.94
N SER A 112 -6.87 -8.58 -2.56
CA SER A 112 -7.90 -9.18 -3.43
C SER A 112 -7.46 -9.18 -4.89
N SER A 113 -8.09 -10.00 -5.74
CA SER A 113 -7.74 -10.10 -7.15
C SER A 113 -8.08 -8.83 -7.95
N GLU A 114 -9.13 -8.14 -7.53
CA GLU A 114 -9.68 -6.95 -8.16
C GLU A 114 -8.94 -5.67 -7.78
N TRP A 115 -8.16 -5.71 -6.70
CA TRP A 115 -7.62 -4.50 -6.10
C TRP A 115 -6.29 -4.10 -6.74
N TYR A 116 -6.10 -2.78 -6.83
CA TYR A 116 -4.87 -2.22 -7.32
C TYR A 116 -3.97 -1.90 -6.14
N ASP A 117 -2.75 -2.42 -6.19
CA ASP A 117 -1.63 -1.88 -5.44
C ASP A 117 -1.02 -0.73 -6.26
N MET A 118 -0.54 0.30 -5.58
CA MET A 118 0.06 1.47 -6.19
C MET A 118 1.54 1.50 -5.87
N LEU A 119 2.35 1.27 -6.89
CA LEU A 119 3.81 1.26 -6.80
C LEU A 119 4.34 2.58 -7.34
N THR A 120 5.27 3.19 -6.63
CA THR A 120 6.08 4.29 -7.15
C THR A 120 7.54 4.07 -6.82
N THR A 121 8.43 4.57 -7.66
CA THR A 121 9.87 4.47 -7.45
C THR A 121 10.52 5.83 -7.56
N ILE A 122 11.46 6.12 -6.66
CA ILE A 122 12.14 7.41 -6.55
C ILE A 122 13.64 7.19 -6.25
N GLY A 123 14.45 8.19 -6.55
CA GLY A 123 15.87 8.22 -6.26
C GLY A 123 16.76 8.36 -7.49
N PRO A 124 18.07 8.63 -7.28
CA PRO A 124 19.07 8.72 -8.33
C PRO A 124 19.56 7.31 -8.69
N TYR A 125 18.82 6.66 -9.60
CA TYR A 125 19.20 5.37 -10.15
C TYR A 125 18.98 5.31 -11.65
N GLU A 126 19.58 4.32 -12.28
CA GLU A 126 19.43 4.01 -13.69
C GLU A 126 18.96 2.57 -13.92
N SER A 127 18.41 2.33 -15.11
CA SER A 127 18.19 0.99 -15.66
C SER A 127 17.25 0.06 -14.89
N ALA A 128 16.36 0.58 -14.04
CA ALA A 128 15.33 -0.26 -13.44
C ALA A 128 14.32 -0.72 -14.51
N ILE A 129 13.98 -2.01 -14.47
CA ILE A 129 13.01 -2.64 -15.35
C ILE A 129 11.92 -3.28 -14.50
N PHE A 130 10.68 -2.88 -14.75
CA PHE A 130 9.50 -3.54 -14.20
C PHE A 130 9.06 -4.65 -15.15
N GLU A 131 8.82 -5.84 -14.63
CA GLU A 131 8.45 -7.00 -15.44
C GLU A 131 7.12 -7.62 -15.03
N LEU A 132 6.35 -8.01 -16.04
CA LEU A 132 5.10 -8.75 -15.93
C LEU A 132 5.20 -10.03 -16.77
N PRO A 133 5.96 -11.03 -16.32
CA PRO A 133 6.26 -12.21 -17.13
C PRO A 133 5.01 -13.00 -17.53
N GLY A 134 3.94 -12.96 -16.72
CA GLY A 134 2.68 -13.64 -17.04
C GLY A 134 1.97 -13.12 -18.30
N VAL A 135 2.29 -11.89 -18.74
CA VAL A 135 1.75 -11.29 -19.97
C VAL A 135 2.86 -10.91 -20.97
N GLY A 136 4.10 -11.34 -20.72
CA GLY A 136 5.24 -11.11 -21.60
C GLY A 136 5.68 -9.64 -21.71
N LEU A 137 5.35 -8.79 -20.73
CA LEU A 137 5.64 -7.36 -20.77
C LEU A 137 6.81 -6.98 -19.87
N ARG A 138 7.63 -6.04 -20.36
CA ARG A 138 8.74 -5.41 -19.62
C ARG A 138 8.77 -3.94 -19.96
N PHE A 139 8.90 -3.09 -18.95
CA PHE A 139 8.91 -1.64 -19.12
C PHE A 139 10.10 -1.02 -18.43
N ARG A 140 10.63 0.07 -19.00
CA ARG A 140 11.53 0.94 -18.24
C ARG A 140 10.76 1.50 -17.06
N TYR A 141 11.38 1.50 -15.89
CA TYR A 141 10.78 1.98 -14.66
C TYR A 141 11.60 3.15 -14.09
N PRO A 142 11.59 4.32 -14.75
CA PRO A 142 12.37 5.48 -14.30
C PRO A 142 11.79 6.10 -13.03
N SER A 143 12.64 6.86 -12.33
CA SER A 143 12.29 7.58 -11.11
C SER A 143 11.10 8.50 -11.34
N GLY A 144 10.12 8.48 -10.43
CA GLY A 144 8.84 9.19 -10.51
C GLY A 144 7.70 8.41 -11.17
N THR A 145 7.94 7.21 -11.70
CA THR A 145 6.87 6.40 -12.34
C THR A 145 5.91 5.84 -11.30
N VAL A 146 4.61 5.90 -11.59
CA VAL A 146 3.54 5.27 -10.81
C VAL A 146 2.91 4.13 -11.60
N ILE A 147 2.73 2.96 -10.97
CA ILE A 147 2.10 1.78 -11.53
C ILE A 147 0.92 1.37 -10.64
N GLY A 148 -0.27 1.28 -11.24
CA GLY A 148 -1.43 0.61 -10.64
C GLY A 148 -1.53 -0.83 -11.16
N LEU A 149 -1.63 -1.80 -10.26
CA LEU A 149 -1.42 -3.22 -10.57
C LEU A 149 -2.35 -4.13 -9.75
N CYS A 150 -2.98 -5.11 -10.41
CA CYS A 150 -3.60 -6.25 -9.71
C CYS A 150 -2.54 -7.27 -9.27
N GLY A 151 -1.83 -6.99 -8.16
CA GLY A 151 -0.64 -7.73 -7.74
C GLY A 151 -0.89 -9.19 -7.36
N ARG A 152 -2.12 -9.51 -6.93
CA ARG A 152 -2.56 -10.89 -6.69
C ARG A 152 -2.72 -11.71 -7.98
N VAL A 153 -3.06 -11.05 -9.10
CA VAL A 153 -3.33 -11.72 -10.38
C VAL A 153 -2.06 -11.79 -11.22
N LEU A 154 -1.43 -10.62 -11.41
CA LEU A 154 -0.30 -10.43 -12.29
C LEU A 154 1.00 -10.73 -11.54
N ARG A 155 1.72 -11.75 -12.01
CA ARG A 155 3.09 -11.98 -11.57
C ARG A 155 3.94 -10.79 -11.96
N HIS A 156 4.66 -10.22 -11.00
CA HIS A 156 5.43 -9.02 -11.21
C HIS A 156 6.75 -9.04 -10.43
N GLY A 157 7.73 -8.29 -10.92
CA GLY A 157 9.05 -8.16 -10.33
C GLY A 157 9.74 -6.87 -10.78
N VAL A 158 10.83 -6.52 -10.11
CA VAL A 158 11.68 -5.40 -10.48
C VAL A 158 13.12 -5.86 -10.44
N LEU A 159 13.77 -5.81 -11.60
CA LEU A 159 15.19 -6.15 -11.72
C LEU A 159 16.07 -5.18 -10.92
N GLU A 160 17.31 -5.59 -10.65
CA GLU A 160 18.29 -4.74 -9.99
C GLU A 160 18.48 -3.42 -10.74
N ALA A 161 18.49 -2.32 -9.99
CA ALA A 161 18.75 -0.98 -10.50
C ALA A 161 20.15 -0.54 -10.09
N ARG A 162 20.80 0.30 -10.91
CA ARG A 162 22.12 0.85 -10.58
C ARG A 162 21.96 2.19 -9.89
N GLY A 163 22.42 2.32 -8.65
CA GLY A 163 22.29 3.54 -7.84
C GLY A 163 21.28 3.41 -6.71
N GLU A 164 20.84 4.54 -6.17
CA GLU A 164 19.95 4.59 -5.02
C GLU A 164 18.49 4.62 -5.45
N ARG A 165 17.79 3.51 -5.21
CA ARG A 165 16.37 3.32 -5.55
C ARG A 165 15.56 3.04 -4.30
N ILE A 166 14.52 3.84 -4.10
CA ILE A 166 13.44 3.57 -3.16
C ILE A 166 12.19 3.22 -3.98
N CYS A 167 11.52 2.14 -3.62
CA CYS A 167 10.18 1.82 -4.09
C CYS A 167 9.20 1.95 -2.92
N LEU A 168 8.10 2.65 -3.15
CA LEU A 168 6.97 2.72 -2.23
C LEU A 168 5.84 1.90 -2.83
N ALA A 169 5.45 0.83 -2.14
CA ALA A 169 4.32 -0.01 -2.52
C ALA A 169 3.17 0.25 -1.56
N TYR A 170 2.12 0.90 -2.02
CA TYR A 170 0.89 1.12 -1.25
C TYR A 170 -0.12 0.02 -1.59
N TYR A 171 -0.65 -0.62 -0.57
CA TYR A 171 -1.52 -1.79 -0.72
C TYR A 171 -2.63 -1.82 0.33
N MET A 172 -3.61 -2.68 0.10
CA MET A 172 -4.67 -2.98 1.06
C MET A 172 -4.60 -4.43 1.46
N ARG A 173 -4.58 -4.70 2.77
CA ARG A 173 -4.73 -6.07 3.27
C ARG A 173 -6.20 -6.47 3.33
N LYS A 174 -6.51 -7.62 2.75
CA LYS A 174 -7.89 -8.13 2.70
C LYS A 174 -8.49 -8.35 4.08
N ASN A 175 -7.77 -8.95 5.02
CA ASN A 175 -8.28 -9.17 6.38
C ASN A 175 -8.60 -7.86 7.12
N VAL A 176 -7.80 -6.82 6.95
CA VAL A 176 -8.08 -5.49 7.52
C VAL A 176 -9.33 -4.88 6.88
N GLN A 177 -9.48 -5.03 5.56
CA GLN A 177 -10.70 -4.60 4.88
C GLN A 177 -11.91 -5.40 5.35
N ASP A 178 -11.80 -6.72 5.50
CA ASP A 178 -12.90 -7.58 5.97
C ASP A 178 -13.38 -7.17 7.38
N ARG A 179 -12.47 -6.64 8.22
CA ARG A 179 -12.82 -6.09 9.53
C ARG A 179 -13.55 -4.75 9.44
N LEU A 180 -13.12 -3.87 8.55
CA LEU A 180 -13.53 -2.46 8.52
C LEU A 180 -14.67 -2.15 7.54
N THR A 181 -14.95 -3.04 6.59
CA THR A 181 -16.00 -2.80 5.61
C THR A 181 -16.84 -4.03 5.34
N THR A 182 -18.14 -3.80 5.13
CA THR A 182 -19.12 -4.81 4.75
C THR A 182 -19.25 -4.97 3.24
N SER A 183 -18.65 -4.07 2.44
CA SER A 183 -18.76 -4.07 0.98
C SER A 183 -17.39 -3.92 0.33
N MET A 184 -16.93 -5.00 -0.28
CA MET A 184 -15.68 -5.04 -1.04
C MET A 184 -15.86 -4.46 -2.44
N ALA A 185 -14.83 -3.77 -2.91
CA ALA A 185 -14.76 -3.34 -4.30
C ALA A 185 -14.53 -4.53 -5.22
N SER A 186 -15.28 -4.57 -6.32
CA SER A 186 -15.06 -5.49 -7.43
C SER A 186 -14.20 -4.83 -8.51
N TRP A 187 -14.02 -5.52 -9.64
CA TRP A 187 -13.29 -5.05 -10.81
C TRP A 187 -13.72 -3.64 -11.22
N ASN A 188 -12.74 -2.83 -11.63
CA ASN A 188 -13.01 -1.53 -12.23
C ASN A 188 -13.92 -1.70 -13.45
N SER A 189 -14.97 -0.88 -13.51
CA SER A 189 -15.96 -0.92 -14.58
C SER A 189 -15.99 0.43 -15.27
N ARG A 190 -16.14 0.43 -16.61
CA ARG A 190 -16.31 1.65 -17.39
C ARG A 190 -17.49 2.49 -16.90
N ASN A 191 -18.55 1.85 -16.39
CA ASN A 191 -19.73 2.53 -15.88
C ASN A 191 -19.44 3.39 -14.64
N ALA A 192 -18.29 3.21 -13.99
CA ALA A 192 -17.90 4.04 -12.86
C ALA A 192 -17.41 5.45 -13.27
N TYR A 193 -17.32 5.73 -14.58
CA TYR A 193 -16.84 6.99 -15.15
C TYR A 193 -17.88 7.74 -16.00
N ILE A 194 -19.07 7.17 -16.17
CA ILE A 194 -20.14 7.69 -17.05
C ILE A 194 -21.32 8.10 -16.18
#